data_AF-A0A971XY77-F1
#
_entry.id   AF-A0A971XY77-F1
#
_cell.length_a   1.000
_cell.length_b   1.000
_cell.length_c   1.000
_cell.angle_alpha   90.00
_cell.angle_beta   90.00
_cell.angle_gamma   90.00
#
_symmetry.space_group_name_H-M   'P 1'
#
loop_
_entity.id
_entity.type
_entity.pdbx_description
1 polymer ?
#
loop_
_entity_poly.entity_id
_entity_poly.type
_entity_poly.pdbx_seq_one_letter_code
_entity_poly.pdbx_strand_id
1 'polypeptide(L)'
;MRTALFAKRNTKEILRDPLSFCFGLGFPLVLLVLLSIVNASIPPDANNTMFTIENLAPGLAIFGTVFMALFAGMLLSKDRTTSFLMRLFTSPMTAKDFISGYALPLLALTLPQAAITFLAASIWGFKITIYLIPAILVTTFTYLLFIALGLLAGNFSASLPHLLLVLAYTAVVFLLAIRLQKKNDRRQGISPPVRVQVM
;
A
#
# COMPACT_ATOMS: atom_id res chain seq x y z
N MET A 1 15.21 19.27 17.79
CA MET A 1 15.37 18.10 18.69
C MET A 1 14.04 17.44 19.07
N ARG A 2 12.99 18.20 19.43
CA ARG A 2 11.69 17.65 19.86
C ARG A 2 11.01 16.80 18.78
N THR A 3 10.89 17.34 17.55
CA THR A 3 10.36 16.60 16.39
C THR A 3 11.12 15.32 16.10
N ALA A 4 12.45 15.36 16.10
CA ALA A 4 13.28 14.21 15.75
C ALA A 4 13.12 13.07 16.77
N LEU A 5 13.01 13.39 18.06
CA LEU A 5 12.74 12.40 19.11
C LEU A 5 11.34 11.80 18.98
N PHE A 6 10.34 12.62 18.73
CA PHE A 6 8.97 12.15 18.52
C PHE A 6 8.82 11.32 17.25
N ALA A 7 9.44 11.76 16.14
CA ALA A 7 9.57 10.99 14.90
C ALA A 7 10.24 9.65 15.16
N LYS A 8 11.36 9.59 15.90
CA LYS A 8 12.03 8.32 16.24
C LYS A 8 11.11 7.37 17.03
N ARG A 9 10.26 7.88 17.92
CA ARG A 9 9.24 7.08 18.63
C ARG A 9 8.25 6.50 17.62
N ASN A 10 7.69 7.35 16.77
CA ASN A 10 6.68 6.96 15.78
C ASN A 10 7.25 6.00 14.73
N THR A 11 8.49 6.20 14.28
CA THR A 11 9.19 5.26 13.39
C THR A 11 9.31 3.89 14.04
N LYS A 12 9.67 3.79 15.33
CA LYS A 12 9.73 2.49 16.02
C LYS A 12 8.36 1.83 16.14
N GLU A 13 7.31 2.61 16.39
CA GLU A 13 5.95 2.08 16.48
C GLU A 13 5.49 1.52 15.13
N ILE A 14 5.73 2.26 14.04
CA ILE A 14 5.40 1.80 12.68
C ILE A 14 6.24 0.59 12.29
N LEU A 15 7.55 0.61 12.57
CA LEU A 15 8.47 -0.51 12.29
C LEU A 15 8.08 -1.79 13.05
N ARG A 16 7.38 -1.67 14.17
CA ARG A 16 6.91 -2.80 15.00
C ARG A 16 5.48 -3.22 14.68
N ASP A 17 4.76 -2.46 13.87
CA ASP A 17 3.40 -2.79 13.45
C ASP A 17 3.45 -3.63 12.16
N PRO A 18 3.25 -4.97 12.23
CA PRO A 18 3.29 -5.82 11.05
C PRO A 18 2.19 -5.48 10.05
N LEU A 19 1.08 -4.88 10.51
CA LEU A 19 -0.05 -4.49 9.67
C LEU A 19 0.37 -3.37 8.71
N SER A 20 1.13 -2.39 9.22
CA SER A 20 1.69 -1.28 8.44
C SER A 20 2.54 -1.77 7.25
N PHE A 21 3.38 -2.78 7.45
CA PHE A 21 4.15 -3.37 6.35
C PHE A 21 3.30 -4.19 5.40
N CYS A 22 2.40 -5.01 5.93
CA CYS A 22 1.56 -5.90 5.14
C CYS A 22 0.68 -5.12 4.15
N PHE A 23 -0.03 -4.07 4.60
CA PHE A 23 -0.85 -3.27 3.69
C PHE A 23 -0.10 -2.14 2.99
N GLY A 24 0.86 -1.50 3.67
CA GLY A 24 1.59 -0.39 3.09
C GLY A 24 2.52 -0.85 1.96
N LEU A 25 3.24 -1.96 2.15
CA LEU A 25 4.19 -2.49 1.16
C LEU A 25 3.65 -3.72 0.45
N GLY A 26 3.06 -4.67 1.18
CA GLY A 26 2.65 -5.96 0.62
C GLY A 26 1.44 -5.86 -0.30
N PHE A 27 0.41 -5.10 0.07
CA PHE A 27 -0.84 -5.08 -0.66
C PHE A 27 -0.73 -4.52 -2.10
N PRO A 28 0.02 -3.42 -2.38
CA PRO A 28 0.29 -2.99 -3.74
C PRO A 28 0.95 -4.08 -4.60
N LEU A 29 1.83 -4.90 -4.02
CA LEU A 29 2.49 -6.00 -4.74
C LEU A 29 1.54 -7.15 -5.03
N VAL A 30 0.68 -7.50 -4.07
CA VAL A 30 -0.36 -8.51 -4.25
C VAL A 30 -1.32 -8.09 -5.38
N LEU A 31 -1.73 -6.82 -5.39
CA LEU A 31 -2.54 -6.28 -6.48
C LEU A 31 -1.81 -6.24 -7.81
N LEU A 32 -0.51 -5.91 -7.81
CA LEU A 32 0.29 -5.91 -9.03
C LEU A 32 0.31 -7.30 -9.66
N VAL A 33 0.62 -8.33 -8.87
CA VAL A 33 0.61 -9.72 -9.34
C VAL A 33 -0.78 -10.12 -9.84
N LEU A 34 -1.83 -9.84 -9.07
CA LEU A 34 -3.21 -10.18 -9.45
C LEU A 34 -3.59 -9.53 -10.78
N LEU A 35 -3.41 -8.21 -10.90
CA LEU A 35 -3.86 -7.46 -12.06
C LEU A 35 -2.99 -7.72 -13.29
N SER A 36 -1.72 -8.08 -13.11
CA SER A 36 -0.88 -8.58 -14.20
C SER A 36 -1.34 -9.96 -14.71
N ILE A 37 -1.79 -10.88 -13.83
CA ILE A 37 -2.39 -12.15 -14.24
C ILE A 37 -3.71 -11.92 -15.01
N VAL A 38 -4.54 -10.98 -14.54
CA VAL A 38 -5.75 -10.58 -15.25
C VAL A 38 -5.41 -10.05 -16.63
N ASN A 39 -4.40 -9.17 -16.76
CA ASN A 39 -3.95 -8.66 -18.05
C ASN A 39 -3.52 -9.78 -19.00
N ALA A 40 -2.78 -10.78 -18.51
CA ALA A 40 -2.36 -11.93 -19.30
C ALA A 40 -3.52 -12.85 -19.74
N SER A 41 -4.68 -12.75 -19.09
CA SER A 41 -5.86 -13.58 -19.37
C SER A 41 -6.85 -12.94 -20.35
N ILE A 42 -6.65 -11.66 -20.69
CA ILE A 42 -7.52 -10.92 -21.62
C ILE A 42 -7.08 -11.23 -23.07
N PRO A 43 -7.99 -11.66 -23.97
CA PRO A 43 -7.65 -11.89 -25.37
C PRO A 43 -7.09 -10.62 -26.02
N PRO A 44 -6.01 -10.71 -26.83
CA PRO A 44 -5.43 -9.56 -27.52
C PRO A 44 -6.45 -8.78 -28.37
N ASP A 45 -7.48 -9.46 -28.88
CA ASP A 45 -8.53 -8.90 -29.74
C ASP A 45 -9.44 -7.88 -29.03
N ALA A 46 -9.44 -7.86 -27.70
CA ALA A 46 -10.27 -6.95 -26.90
C ALA A 46 -9.71 -5.53 -26.79
N ASN A 47 -8.46 -5.28 -27.25
CA ASN A 47 -7.79 -3.97 -27.23
C ASN A 47 -7.92 -3.19 -25.90
N ASN A 48 -7.93 -3.90 -24.76
CA ASN A 48 -8.07 -3.27 -23.46
C ASN A 48 -6.69 -2.83 -22.92
N THR A 49 -6.46 -1.52 -22.84
CA THR A 49 -5.20 -0.94 -22.36
C THR A 49 -5.20 -0.66 -20.85
N MET A 50 -6.31 -0.91 -20.15
CA MET A 50 -6.49 -0.51 -18.75
C MET A 50 -5.55 -1.25 -17.79
N PHE A 51 -5.23 -2.51 -18.08
CA PHE A 51 -4.39 -3.37 -17.23
C PHE A 51 -2.96 -3.55 -17.72
N THR A 52 -2.53 -2.77 -18.73
CA THR A 52 -1.15 -2.84 -19.19
C THR A 52 -0.21 -2.35 -18.08
N ILE A 53 1.00 -2.89 -18.05
CA ILE A 53 1.92 -2.66 -16.93
C ILE A 53 2.31 -1.18 -16.81
N GLU A 54 2.30 -0.43 -17.92
CA GLU A 54 2.60 1.00 -17.98
C GLU A 54 1.58 1.84 -17.22
N ASN A 55 0.31 1.43 -17.22
CA ASN A 55 -0.77 2.09 -16.48
C ASN A 55 -0.90 1.54 -15.06
N LEU A 56 -0.67 0.23 -14.90
CA LEU A 56 -0.85 -0.47 -13.64
C LEU A 56 0.21 -0.08 -12.60
N ALA A 57 1.49 -0.04 -12.97
CA ALA A 57 2.59 0.25 -12.06
C ALA A 57 2.48 1.62 -11.37
N PRO A 58 2.29 2.76 -12.08
CA PRO A 58 2.12 4.05 -11.42
C PRO A 58 0.80 4.15 -10.65
N GLY A 59 -0.28 3.53 -11.16
CA GLY A 59 -1.57 3.49 -10.46
C GLY A 59 -1.47 2.80 -9.10
N LEU A 60 -0.81 1.65 -9.05
CA LEU A 60 -0.61 0.90 -7.80
C LEU A 60 0.41 1.56 -6.87
N ALA A 61 1.43 2.23 -7.42
CA ALA A 61 2.37 3.02 -6.62
C ALA A 61 1.64 4.13 -5.84
N ILE A 62 0.77 4.90 -6.51
CA ILE A 62 -0.06 5.92 -5.87
C ILE A 62 -1.09 5.30 -4.93
N PHE A 63 -1.74 4.21 -5.34
CA PHE A 63 -2.74 3.54 -4.51
C PHE A 63 -2.19 3.06 -3.16
N GLY A 64 -0.94 2.59 -3.11
CA GLY A 64 -0.27 2.24 -1.85
C GLY A 64 -0.20 3.40 -0.85
N THR A 65 -0.12 4.64 -1.33
CA THR A 65 -0.07 5.84 -0.48
C THR A 65 -1.38 6.09 0.29
N VAL A 66 -2.51 5.55 -0.16
CA VAL A 66 -3.81 5.66 0.53
C VAL A 66 -3.82 4.88 1.85
N PHE A 67 -3.26 3.68 1.88
CA PHE A 67 -3.13 2.91 3.13
C PHE A 67 -2.26 3.61 4.15
N MET A 68 -1.27 4.34 3.67
CA MET A 68 -0.39 5.10 4.53
C MET A 68 -1.11 6.30 5.19
N ALA A 69 -2.20 6.82 4.61
CA ALA A 69 -3.13 7.73 5.31
C ALA A 69 -3.89 7.01 6.43
N LEU A 70 -4.35 5.79 6.17
CA LEU A 70 -5.05 4.96 7.16
C LEU A 70 -4.14 4.70 8.37
N PHE A 71 -2.87 4.35 8.14
CA PHE A 71 -1.90 4.17 9.23
C PHE A 71 -1.64 5.46 10.01
N ALA A 72 -1.50 6.60 9.33
CA ALA A 72 -1.37 7.90 9.98
C ALA A 72 -2.53 8.18 10.94
N GLY A 73 -3.77 7.93 10.49
CA GLY A 73 -4.98 8.11 11.30
C GLY A 73 -5.08 7.14 12.46
N MET A 74 -4.74 5.86 12.25
CA MET A 74 -4.75 4.85 13.31
C MET A 74 -3.71 5.13 14.40
N LEU A 75 -2.48 5.48 14.02
CA LEU A 75 -1.41 5.87 14.95
C LEU A 75 -1.83 7.05 15.81
N LEU A 76 -2.29 8.14 15.16
CA LEU A 76 -2.76 9.32 15.86
C LEU A 76 -3.91 9.01 16.82
N SER A 77 -4.88 8.20 16.39
CA SER A 77 -6.03 7.91 17.23
C SER A 77 -5.73 6.95 18.38
N LYS A 78 -4.76 6.05 18.22
CA LYS A 78 -4.21 5.25 19.33
C LYS A 78 -3.53 6.16 20.34
N ASP A 79 -2.75 7.13 19.88
CA ASP A 79 -2.07 8.07 20.77
C ASP A 79 -3.06 8.99 21.52
N ARG A 80 -4.19 9.35 20.90
CA ARG A 80 -5.25 10.14 21.55
C ARG A 80 -6.01 9.41 22.65
N THR A 81 -6.10 8.08 22.58
CA THR A 81 -6.88 7.26 23.52
C THR A 81 -6.04 6.66 24.64
N THR A 82 -4.73 6.96 24.68
CA THR A 82 -3.79 6.43 25.67
C THR A 82 -3.26 7.51 26.60
N SER A 83 -2.65 7.13 27.72
CA SER A 83 -1.97 8.04 28.65
C SER A 83 -0.80 8.81 28.02
N PHE A 84 -0.45 8.52 26.76
CA PHE A 84 0.51 9.32 26.01
C PHE A 84 0.02 10.75 25.77
N LEU A 85 -1.26 10.96 25.47
CA LEU A 85 -1.81 12.30 25.23
C LEU A 85 -1.62 13.23 26.44
N MET A 86 -1.84 12.71 27.66
CA MET A 86 -1.64 13.47 28.89
C MET A 86 -0.19 13.92 29.07
N ARG A 87 0.77 13.02 28.79
CA ARG A 87 2.21 13.35 28.82
C ARG A 87 2.59 14.37 27.74
N LEU A 88 1.92 14.32 26.60
CA LEU A 88 2.14 15.25 25.49
C LEU A 88 1.77 16.68 25.89
N PHE A 89 0.63 16.87 26.55
CA PHE A 89 0.18 18.18 27.03
C PHE A 89 1.11 18.80 28.08
N THR A 90 1.79 17.98 28.88
CA THR A 90 2.76 18.45 29.88
C THR A 90 4.16 18.70 29.30
N SER A 91 4.41 18.27 28.06
CA SER A 91 5.69 18.46 27.39
C SER A 91 5.69 19.79 26.61
N PRO A 92 6.86 20.43 26.39
CA PRO A 92 6.93 21.69 25.64
C PRO A 92 6.84 21.45 24.12
N MET A 93 5.86 20.66 23.67
CA MET A 93 5.73 20.23 22.28
C MET A 93 4.75 21.14 21.53
N THR A 94 5.19 21.69 20.41
CA THR A 94 4.33 22.56 19.59
C THR A 94 3.50 21.74 18.61
N ALA A 95 2.41 22.32 18.08
CA ALA A 95 1.59 21.68 17.04
C ALA A 95 2.42 21.33 15.78
N LYS A 96 3.40 22.18 15.43
CA LYS A 96 4.32 21.93 14.31
C LYS A 96 5.18 20.69 14.57
N ASP A 97 5.73 20.56 15.78
CA ASP A 97 6.54 19.40 16.17
C ASP A 97 5.71 18.10 16.15
N PHE A 98 4.44 18.18 16.53
CA PHE A 98 3.51 17.06 16.50
C PHE A 98 3.20 16.58 15.09
N ILE A 99 2.78 17.48 14.21
CA ILE A 99 2.44 17.13 12.82
C ILE A 99 3.68 16.61 12.08
N SER A 100 4.80 17.32 12.18
CA SER A 100 6.05 16.89 11.53
C SER A 100 6.60 15.58 12.09
N GLY A 101 6.37 15.29 13.38
CA GLY A 101 6.77 14.03 13.99
C GLY A 101 5.95 12.81 13.56
N TYR A 102 4.72 12.97 13.07
CA TYR A 102 4.02 11.90 12.35
C TYR A 102 4.39 11.86 10.87
N ALA A 103 4.51 13.02 10.22
CA ALA A 103 4.76 13.10 8.78
C ALA A 103 6.12 12.53 8.37
N LEU A 104 7.19 12.80 9.12
CA LEU A 104 8.55 12.38 8.76
C LEU A 104 8.73 10.84 8.68
N PRO A 105 8.35 10.05 9.70
CA PRO A 105 8.43 8.59 9.63
C PRO A 105 7.63 7.99 8.47
N LEU A 106 6.44 8.55 8.26
CA LEU A 106 5.51 8.12 7.24
C LEU A 106 6.06 8.41 5.84
N LEU A 107 6.59 9.61 5.60
CA LEU A 107 7.26 9.98 4.34
C LEU A 107 8.46 9.09 4.03
N ALA A 108 9.21 8.72 5.06
CA ALA A 108 10.35 7.83 4.90
C ALA A 108 9.93 6.42 4.42
N LEU A 109 8.71 5.97 4.75
CA LEU A 109 8.18 4.67 4.32
C LEU A 109 7.64 4.66 2.89
N THR A 110 7.25 5.81 2.33
CA THR A 110 6.73 5.83 0.96
C THR A 110 7.78 5.74 -0.11
N LEU A 111 9.01 6.18 0.17
CA LEU A 111 10.15 5.99 -0.73
C LEU A 111 10.39 4.50 -1.04
N PRO A 112 10.61 3.62 -0.05
CA PRO A 112 10.76 2.20 -0.32
C PRO A 112 9.48 1.57 -0.88
N GLN A 113 8.29 2.03 -0.49
CA GLN A 113 7.03 1.54 -1.05
C GLN A 113 6.94 1.75 -2.56
N ALA A 114 7.15 3.00 -3.02
CA ALA A 114 7.12 3.32 -4.44
C ALA A 114 8.23 2.58 -5.19
N ALA A 115 9.45 2.55 -4.64
CA ALA A 115 10.58 1.87 -5.23
C ALA A 115 10.31 0.36 -5.40
N ILE A 116 9.87 -0.33 -4.36
CA ILE A 116 9.57 -1.77 -4.39
C ILE A 116 8.43 -2.06 -5.38
N THR A 117 7.40 -1.20 -5.45
CA THR A 117 6.29 -1.37 -6.41
C THR A 117 6.78 -1.29 -7.86
N PHE A 118 7.61 -0.31 -8.20
CA PHE A 118 8.18 -0.21 -9.55
C PHE A 118 9.20 -1.31 -9.86
N LEU A 119 10.02 -1.71 -8.87
CA LEU A 119 10.94 -2.84 -9.03
C LEU A 119 10.18 -4.15 -9.27
N ALA A 120 9.10 -4.40 -8.53
CA ALA A 120 8.25 -5.57 -8.77
C ALA A 120 7.56 -5.51 -10.14
N ALA A 121 7.14 -4.32 -10.58
CA ALA A 121 6.58 -4.13 -11.92
C ALA A 121 7.57 -4.50 -13.04
N SER A 122 8.88 -4.33 -12.82
CA SER A 122 9.90 -4.69 -13.82
C SER A 122 9.92 -6.17 -14.18
N ILE A 123 9.51 -7.05 -13.25
CA ILE A 123 9.36 -8.49 -13.48
C ILE A 123 8.29 -8.77 -14.55
N TRP A 124 7.30 -7.88 -14.69
CA TRP A 124 6.20 -7.97 -15.65
C TRP A 124 6.43 -7.11 -16.90
N GLY A 125 7.67 -6.69 -17.17
CA GLY A 125 8.05 -5.97 -18.38
C GLY A 125 7.97 -4.44 -18.27
N PHE A 126 7.82 -3.89 -17.06
CA PHE A 126 7.88 -2.43 -16.88
C PHE A 126 9.27 -1.89 -17.22
N LYS A 127 9.35 -0.94 -18.16
CA LYS A 127 10.61 -0.33 -18.61
C LYS A 127 11.13 0.68 -17.59
N ILE A 128 12.25 0.35 -16.95
CA ILE A 128 12.95 1.27 -16.05
C ILE A 128 13.64 2.36 -16.89
N THR A 129 13.04 3.55 -16.91
CA THR A 129 13.55 4.74 -17.59
C THR A 129 13.99 5.79 -16.57
N ILE A 130 14.76 6.80 -17.00
CA ILE A 130 15.15 7.95 -16.15
C ILE A 130 13.95 8.67 -15.51
N TYR A 131 12.76 8.59 -16.11
CA TYR A 131 11.51 9.13 -15.57
C TYR A 131 11.02 8.44 -14.28
N LEU A 132 11.63 7.34 -13.87
CA LEU A 132 11.28 6.64 -12.62
C LEU A 132 11.61 7.48 -11.38
N ILE A 133 12.73 8.22 -11.40
CA ILE A 133 13.13 9.11 -10.29
C ILE A 133 12.07 10.20 -10.06
N PRO A 134 11.67 11.00 -11.07
CA PRO A 134 10.61 11.98 -10.88
C PRO A 134 9.26 11.32 -10.56
N ALA A 135 8.95 10.13 -11.06
CA ALA A 135 7.72 9.42 -10.70
C ALA A 135 7.66 9.07 -9.20
N ILE A 136 8.75 8.56 -8.62
CA ILE A 136 8.84 8.31 -7.17
C ILE A 136 8.71 9.62 -6.38
N LEU A 137 9.32 10.70 -6.87
CA LEU A 137 9.28 12.01 -6.21
C LEU A 137 7.87 12.61 -6.22
N VAL A 138 7.16 12.53 -7.36
CA VAL A 138 5.76 12.94 -7.48
C VAL A 138 4.87 12.09 -6.56
N THR A 139 5.06 10.77 -6.54
CA THR A 139 4.30 9.87 -5.64
C THR A 139 4.51 10.25 -4.17
N THR A 140 5.75 10.58 -3.81
CA THR A 140 6.11 11.05 -2.46
C THR A 140 5.49 12.40 -2.14
N PHE A 141 5.38 13.31 -3.13
CA PHE A 141 4.71 14.59 -2.95
C PHE A 141 3.20 14.42 -2.74
N THR A 142 2.54 13.62 -3.57
CA THR A 142 1.12 13.26 -3.42
C THR A 142 0.85 12.67 -2.04
N TYR A 143 1.80 11.95 -1.48
CA TYR A 143 1.66 11.35 -0.16
C TYR A 143 1.54 12.36 0.99
N LEU A 144 2.12 13.57 0.87
CA LEU A 144 1.93 14.63 1.88
C LEU A 144 0.45 14.95 2.09
N LEU A 145 -0.34 14.94 1.01
CA LEU A 145 -1.78 15.16 1.06
C LEU A 145 -2.49 14.02 1.79
N PHE A 146 -2.11 12.77 1.51
CA PHE A 146 -2.68 11.60 2.19
C PHE A 146 -2.32 11.52 3.67
N ILE A 147 -1.11 11.88 4.07
CA ILE A 147 -0.75 12.02 5.50
C ILE A 147 -1.65 13.07 6.17
N ALA A 148 -1.80 14.25 5.54
CA ALA A 148 -2.62 15.32 6.10
C ALA A 148 -4.07 14.87 6.30
N LEU A 149 -4.64 14.18 5.30
CA LEU A 149 -5.99 13.60 5.39
C LEU A 149 -6.08 12.53 6.48
N GLY A 150 -5.09 11.65 6.59
CA GLY A 150 -5.04 10.62 7.64
C GLY A 150 -4.99 11.22 9.05
N LEU A 151 -4.16 12.24 9.25
CA LEU A 151 -4.07 12.96 10.52
C LEU A 151 -5.35 13.75 10.83
N LEU A 152 -6.02 14.31 9.82
CA LEU A 152 -7.32 14.99 9.99
C LEU A 152 -8.42 13.99 10.40
N ALA A 153 -8.45 12.81 9.77
CA ALA A 153 -9.47 11.79 9.95
C ALA A 153 -9.25 10.85 11.15
N GLY A 154 -8.25 11.11 12.01
CA GLY A 154 -7.82 10.25 13.11
C GLY A 154 -8.88 9.99 14.20
N ASN A 155 -9.84 9.12 13.90
CA ASN A 155 -10.85 8.55 14.80
C ASN A 155 -10.82 7.01 14.70
N PHE A 156 -10.27 6.36 15.73
CA PHE A 156 -9.95 4.93 15.79
C PHE A 156 -11.21 4.06 15.67
N SER A 157 -12.29 4.44 16.37
CA SER A 157 -13.52 3.65 16.41
C SER A 157 -14.22 3.56 15.05
N ALA A 158 -13.99 4.53 14.16
CA ALA A 158 -14.55 4.53 12.81
C ALA A 158 -13.69 3.79 11.78
N SER A 159 -12.38 3.65 12.01
CA SER A 159 -11.43 3.17 11.00
C SER A 159 -11.19 1.65 11.03
N LEU A 160 -11.33 1.01 12.20
CA LEU A 160 -11.19 -0.45 12.35
C LEU A 160 -12.21 -1.26 11.53
N PRO A 161 -13.52 -0.93 11.51
CA PRO A 161 -14.50 -1.65 10.68
C PRO A 161 -14.21 -1.54 9.19
N HIS A 162 -13.72 -0.38 8.72
CA HIS A 162 -13.37 -0.17 7.32
C HIS A 162 -12.17 -1.01 6.90
N LEU A 163 -11.15 -1.15 7.74
CA LEU A 163 -10.01 -2.04 7.44
C LEU A 163 -10.46 -3.51 7.34
N LEU A 164 -11.33 -3.96 8.25
CA LEU A 164 -11.89 -5.32 8.21
C LEU A 164 -12.74 -5.55 6.96
N LEU A 165 -13.51 -4.55 6.53
CA LEU A 165 -14.32 -4.63 5.32
C LEU A 165 -13.44 -4.66 4.06
N VAL A 166 -12.37 -3.85 4.02
CA VAL A 166 -11.35 -3.90 2.94
C VAL A 166 -10.71 -5.28 2.86
N LEU A 167 -10.29 -5.83 3.99
CA LEU A 167 -9.75 -7.18 4.08
C LEU A 167 -10.73 -8.26 3.61
N ALA A 168 -11.98 -8.18 4.06
CA ALA A 168 -13.01 -9.14 3.71
C ALA A 168 -13.33 -9.10 2.21
N TYR A 169 -13.57 -7.92 1.63
CA TYR A 169 -13.88 -7.83 0.21
C TYR A 169 -12.68 -8.20 -0.66
N THR A 170 -11.46 -7.81 -0.27
CA THR A 170 -10.25 -8.18 -1.03
C THR A 170 -10.06 -9.69 -1.06
N ALA A 171 -10.25 -10.38 0.06
CA ALA A 171 -10.24 -11.84 0.12
C ALA A 171 -11.34 -12.48 -0.75
N VAL A 172 -12.56 -11.94 -0.70
CA VAL A 172 -13.70 -12.44 -1.50
C VAL A 172 -13.43 -12.27 -3.00
N VAL A 173 -12.99 -11.08 -3.42
CA VAL A 173 -12.62 -10.80 -4.81
C VAL A 173 -11.48 -11.71 -5.26
N PHE A 174 -10.47 -11.93 -4.41
CA PHE A 174 -9.38 -12.87 -4.70
C PHE A 174 -9.88 -14.30 -4.91
N LEU A 175 -10.72 -14.80 -4.01
CA LEU A 175 -11.29 -16.16 -4.11
C LEU A 175 -12.17 -16.31 -5.35
N LEU A 176 -12.96 -15.28 -5.67
CA LEU A 176 -13.79 -15.25 -6.89
C LEU A 176 -12.92 -15.24 -8.14
N ALA A 177 -11.86 -14.42 -8.18
CA ALA A 177 -10.93 -14.38 -9.30
C ALA A 177 -10.29 -15.76 -9.53
N ILE A 178 -9.79 -16.42 -8.48
CA ILE A 178 -9.23 -17.78 -8.56
C ILE A 178 -10.27 -18.78 -9.07
N ARG A 179 -11.51 -18.72 -8.57
CA ARG A 179 -12.61 -19.59 -9.00
C ARG A 179 -12.98 -19.36 -10.47
N LEU A 180 -13.02 -18.10 -10.91
CA LEU A 180 -13.31 -17.72 -12.29
C LEU A 180 -12.20 -18.14 -13.23
N GLN A 181 -10.93 -17.96 -12.85
CA GLN A 181 -9.76 -18.43 -13.58
C GLN A 181 -9.84 -19.96 -13.78
N LYS A 182 -10.05 -20.71 -12.70
CA LYS A 182 -10.17 -22.19 -12.75
C LYS A 182 -11.36 -22.66 -13.58
N LYS A 183 -12.43 -21.86 -13.64
CA LYS A 183 -13.61 -22.13 -14.49
C LYS A 183 -13.30 -21.82 -15.95
N ASN A 184 -12.52 -20.78 -16.23
CA ASN A 184 -12.08 -20.39 -17.56
C ASN A 184 -11.11 -21.44 -18.15
N ASP A 185 -10.13 -21.90 -17.37
CA ASP A 185 -9.18 -22.95 -17.79
C ASP A 185 -9.89 -24.26 -18.15
N ARG A 186 -10.91 -24.65 -17.37
CA ARG A 186 -11.75 -25.82 -17.67
C ARG A 186 -12.59 -25.65 -18.93
N ARG A 187 -13.00 -24.41 -19.26
CA ARG A 187 -13.76 -24.12 -20.49
C ARG A 187 -12.89 -24.11 -21.74
N GLN A 188 -11.60 -23.79 -21.61
CA GLN A 188 -10.65 -23.79 -22.73
C GLN A 188 -9.93 -25.13 -22.94
N GLY A 189 -10.23 -26.17 -22.16
CA GLY A 189 -9.67 -27.52 -22.36
C GLY A 189 -8.17 -27.65 -22.02
N ILE A 190 -7.61 -26.69 -21.27
CA ILE A 190 -6.20 -26.71 -20.87
C ILE A 190 -6.06 -27.73 -19.73
N SER A 191 -5.49 -28.91 -20.04
CA SER A 191 -5.18 -29.94 -19.06
C SER A 191 -4.13 -29.44 -18.05
N PRO A 192 -4.14 -29.93 -16.79
CA PRO A 192 -3.15 -29.51 -15.79
C PRO A 192 -1.72 -29.76 -16.29
N PRO A 193 -0.71 -28.99 -15.84
CA PRO A 193 0.66 -29.15 -16.29
C PRO A 193 1.09 -30.62 -16.06
N VAL A 194 1.60 -31.22 -17.14
CA VAL A 194 2.12 -32.58 -17.18
C VAL A 194 3.06 -32.76 -15.99
N ARG A 195 2.71 -33.73 -15.13
CA ARG A 195 3.54 -34.15 -14.00
C ARG A 195 4.88 -34.59 -14.60
N VAL A 196 5.94 -33.81 -14.39
CA VAL A 196 7.29 -34.20 -14.80
C VAL A 196 7.61 -35.48 -14.03
N GLN A 197 7.48 -36.62 -14.72
CA GLN A 197 7.99 -37.90 -14.27
C GLN A 197 9.51 -37.80 -14.40
N VAL A 198 10.18 -37.52 -13.29
CA VAL A 198 11.63 -37.67 -13.20
C VAL A 198 11.89 -39.16 -13.04
N MET A 199 12.47 -39.73 -14.09
CA MET A 199 13.10 -41.05 -14.14
C MET A 199 14.39 -41.06 -13.31
#